data_AF-A0A9E5MAV9-F1
#
_entry.id   AF-A0A9E5MAV9-F1
#
_cell.length_a   1.000
_cell.length_b   1.000
_cell.length_c   1.000
_cell.angle_alpha   90.00
_cell.angle_beta   90.00
_cell.angle_gamma   90.00
#
_symmetry.space_group_name_H-M   'P 1'
#
loop_
_entity.id
_entity.type
_entity.pdbx_description
1 polymer ?
#
loop_
_entity_poly.entity_id
_entity_poly.type
_entity_poly.pdbx_seq_one_letter_code
_entity_poly.pdbx_strand_id
1 'polypeptide(L)'
;MNRYSRRQVLRFGGVGFAGVVLAACGKQANVPESENVVSVGDTPSKVTLPNVEVDDIVLLRTAASLEYNAIDTYDAAIGLGVFNGAFMPAGEIAKRLRDDHKGHADAINGLITKLGGEPFTCGNPRINEVYISPALALITDEANENPPLDVVVLAHALENLAAQTYQGVVTMLSDKSLRQAAITIGQDEARHAAVLAQALNPGLGGILPSVNPDTGKANVAAVPGAFGPLTPINVTLGAPAADGARASLNLETPSLNSLIYAGVSCS
;
A
#
# COMPACT_ATOMS: atom_id res chain seq x y z
N MET A 1 6.94 41.01 56.31
CA MET A 1 7.31 40.20 55.13
C MET A 1 7.74 38.81 55.60
N ASN A 2 6.81 37.85 55.68
CA ASN A 2 7.14 36.47 56.05
C ASN A 2 7.45 35.66 54.79
N ARG A 3 8.65 35.07 54.73
CA ARG A 3 9.06 34.14 53.67
C ARG A 3 8.68 32.73 54.10
N TYR A 4 7.68 32.14 53.46
CA TYR A 4 7.33 30.72 53.66
C TYR A 4 8.38 29.82 52.99
N SER A 5 8.78 28.75 53.67
CA SER A 5 9.72 27.76 53.14
C SER A 5 9.00 26.74 52.26
N ARG A 6 9.70 26.22 51.22
CA ARG A 6 9.21 25.16 50.32
C ARG A 6 8.66 23.93 51.07
N ARG A 7 9.14 23.66 52.28
CA ARG A 7 8.69 22.55 53.13
C ARG A 7 7.35 22.81 53.83
N GLN A 8 6.95 24.08 53.99
CA GLN A 8 5.65 24.45 54.55
C GLN A 8 4.54 24.43 53.49
N VAL A 9 4.85 24.77 52.24
CA VAL A 9 3.90 24.70 51.11
C VAL A 9 3.41 23.26 50.88
N LEU A 10 4.29 22.26 51.06
CA LEU A 10 3.93 20.84 50.90
C LEU A 10 3.16 20.24 52.09
N ARG A 11 3.14 20.90 53.26
CA ARG A 11 2.35 20.44 54.43
C ARG A 11 0.94 21.03 54.47
N PHE A 12 0.67 22.10 53.72
CA PHE A 12 -0.65 22.70 53.58
C PHE A 12 -1.30 22.41 52.21
N GLY A 13 -0.66 21.61 51.34
CA GLY A 13 -1.13 21.28 49.99
C GLY A 13 -2.28 20.26 49.92
N GLY A 14 -3.01 20.06 51.02
CA GLY A 14 -4.25 19.30 51.05
C GLY A 14 -5.38 20.23 51.50
N VAL A 15 -6.33 20.50 50.61
CA VAL A 15 -7.54 21.31 50.76
C VAL A 15 -7.40 22.78 50.30
N GLY A 16 -7.83 23.02 49.05
CA GLY A 16 -8.54 24.24 48.69
C GLY A 16 -7.85 25.17 47.69
N PHE A 17 -7.94 24.89 46.39
CA PHE A 17 -8.41 25.85 45.36
C PHE A 17 -8.78 25.05 44.10
N ALA A 18 -10.00 25.26 43.64
CA ALA A 18 -10.66 24.49 42.59
C ALA A 18 -10.11 24.79 41.18
N GLY A 19 -10.08 23.77 40.33
CA GLY A 19 -10.53 23.91 38.95
C GLY A 19 -9.50 23.95 37.83
N VAL A 20 -8.63 22.94 37.69
CA VAL A 20 -8.27 22.41 36.36
C VAL A 20 -8.26 20.89 36.46
N VAL A 21 -9.14 20.29 35.67
CA VAL A 21 -9.43 18.86 35.61
C VAL A 21 -8.20 18.12 35.08
N LEU A 22 -7.41 17.55 35.98
CA LEU A 22 -6.69 16.32 35.68
C LEU A 22 -7.75 15.23 35.56
N ALA A 23 -8.35 15.10 34.38
CA ALA A 23 -9.13 13.92 34.02
C ALA A 23 -8.15 12.75 33.95
N ALA A 24 -7.85 12.16 35.11
CA ALA A 24 -7.45 10.77 35.14
C ALA A 24 -8.62 10.00 34.52
N CYS A 25 -8.44 9.52 33.29
CA CYS A 25 -9.31 8.54 32.66
C CYS A 25 -9.36 7.32 33.58
N GLY A 26 -10.30 7.30 34.50
CA GLY A 26 -10.62 6.16 35.34
C GLY A 26 -12.11 5.85 35.16
N LYS A 27 -12.49 4.62 35.51
CA LYS A 27 -13.85 4.09 35.34
C LYS A 27 -14.93 5.09 35.77
N GLN A 28 -15.70 5.60 34.80
CA GLN A 28 -16.79 6.53 35.05
C GLN A 28 -18.09 5.75 35.26
N ALA A 29 -18.81 6.05 36.35
CA ALA A 29 -20.12 5.46 36.61
C ALA A 29 -21.09 5.84 35.47
N ASN A 30 -21.81 4.85 34.93
CA ASN A 30 -22.77 4.98 33.83
C ASN A 30 -22.18 5.35 32.45
N VAL A 31 -20.86 5.20 32.25
CA VAL A 31 -20.25 5.25 30.92
C VAL A 31 -19.82 3.83 30.54
N PRO A 32 -20.30 3.28 29.41
CA PRO A 32 -19.77 2.02 28.89
C PRO A 32 -18.27 2.16 28.63
N GLU A 33 -17.46 1.30 29.24
CA GLU A 33 -16.01 1.29 28.98
C GLU A 33 -15.76 0.88 27.51
N SER A 34 -14.87 1.60 26.83
CA SER A 34 -14.42 1.21 25.50
C SER A 34 -13.42 0.08 25.64
N GLU A 35 -13.65 -1.05 24.97
CA GLU A 35 -12.68 -2.16 24.93
C GLU A 35 -11.36 -1.75 24.24
N ASN A 36 -11.38 -0.68 23.44
CA ASN A 36 -10.25 -0.22 22.62
C ASN A 36 -9.48 0.96 23.25
N VAL A 37 -10.00 1.56 24.32
CA VAL A 37 -9.37 2.72 24.99
C VAL A 37 -9.40 2.50 26.50
N VAL A 38 -8.25 2.17 27.07
CA VAL A 38 -8.09 1.93 28.52
C VAL A 38 -7.33 3.07 29.21
N SER A 39 -7.57 3.17 30.52
CA SER A 39 -6.92 4.10 31.44
C SER A 39 -5.39 3.96 31.41
N VAL A 40 -4.66 5.07 31.61
CA VAL A 40 -3.20 5.05 31.72
C VAL A 40 -2.80 4.17 32.92
N GLY A 41 -2.10 3.07 32.65
CA GLY A 41 -1.65 2.10 33.66
C GLY A 41 -2.41 0.77 33.65
N ASP A 42 -3.57 0.71 32.98
CA ASP A 42 -4.23 -0.55 32.66
C ASP A 42 -3.71 -1.04 31.31
N THR A 43 -3.09 -2.20 31.28
CA THR A 43 -2.83 -2.90 30.02
C THR A 43 -4.15 -3.53 29.57
N PRO A 44 -4.67 -3.19 28.38
CA PRO A 44 -5.86 -3.88 27.89
C PRO A 44 -5.54 -5.38 27.85
N SER A 45 -6.51 -6.20 28.24
CA SER A 45 -6.41 -7.65 28.05
C SER A 45 -6.03 -7.88 26.60
N LYS A 46 -4.82 -8.40 26.35
CA LYS A 46 -4.42 -8.79 25.00
C LYS A 46 -5.45 -9.79 24.54
N VAL A 47 -6.31 -9.40 23.62
CA VAL A 47 -7.04 -10.37 22.80
C VAL A 47 -5.93 -11.16 22.13
N THR A 48 -5.70 -12.38 22.62
CA THR A 48 -4.79 -13.31 21.98
C THR A 48 -5.43 -13.61 20.64
N LEU A 49 -4.96 -12.91 19.60
CA LEU A 49 -5.28 -13.27 18.23
C LEU A 49 -4.84 -14.72 18.06
N PRO A 50 -5.61 -15.55 17.33
CA PRO A 50 -5.16 -16.87 16.97
C PRO A 50 -3.74 -16.78 16.41
N ASN A 51 -2.87 -17.71 16.77
CA ASN A 51 -1.58 -17.80 16.09
C ASN A 51 -1.87 -18.27 14.66
N VAL A 52 -2.05 -17.31 13.74
CA VAL A 52 -2.32 -17.62 12.34
C VAL A 52 -0.97 -17.83 11.67
N GLU A 53 -0.72 -19.06 11.25
CA GLU A 53 0.49 -19.35 10.48
C GLU A 53 0.36 -18.81 9.05
N VAL A 54 1.49 -18.36 8.51
CA VAL A 54 1.59 -17.96 7.11
C VAL A 54 1.89 -19.22 6.30
N ASP A 55 0.84 -19.84 5.77
CA ASP A 55 0.94 -21.00 4.89
C ASP A 55 0.86 -20.60 3.40
N ASP A 56 1.00 -21.59 2.51
CA ASP A 56 0.92 -21.37 1.06
C ASP A 56 -0.42 -20.76 0.63
N ILE A 57 -1.53 -21.09 1.30
CA ILE A 57 -2.85 -20.55 0.98
C ILE A 57 -2.91 -19.06 1.34
N VAL A 58 -2.38 -18.65 2.50
CA VAL A 58 -2.29 -17.24 2.91
C VAL A 58 -1.44 -16.44 1.92
N LEU A 59 -0.31 -16.98 1.50
CA LEU A 59 0.58 -16.33 0.54
C LEU A 59 -0.09 -16.16 -0.83
N LEU A 60 -0.75 -17.21 -1.34
CA LEU A 60 -1.46 -17.15 -2.61
C LEU A 60 -2.68 -16.23 -2.55
N ARG A 61 -3.46 -16.26 -1.46
CA ARG A 61 -4.58 -15.32 -1.26
C ARG A 61 -4.09 -13.88 -1.20
N THR A 62 -2.92 -13.65 -0.60
CA THR A 62 -2.29 -12.33 -0.59
C THR A 62 -1.90 -11.90 -2.01
N ALA A 63 -1.27 -12.78 -2.80
CA ALA A 63 -0.94 -12.50 -4.20
C ALA A 63 -2.20 -12.19 -5.03
N ALA A 64 -3.24 -13.03 -4.93
CA ALA A 64 -4.52 -12.80 -5.60
C ALA A 64 -5.12 -11.43 -5.24
N SER A 65 -5.08 -11.03 -3.96
CA SER A 65 -5.58 -9.72 -3.55
C SER A 65 -4.86 -8.53 -4.18
N LEU A 66 -3.58 -8.68 -4.51
CA LEU A 66 -2.83 -7.65 -5.23
C LEU A 66 -3.20 -7.62 -6.72
N GLU A 67 -3.47 -8.77 -7.33
CA GLU A 67 -3.99 -8.79 -8.71
C GLU A 67 -5.31 -8.03 -8.82
N TYR A 68 -6.21 -8.22 -7.85
CA TYR A 68 -7.46 -7.44 -7.82
C TYR A 68 -7.22 -5.95 -7.53
N ASN A 69 -6.24 -5.60 -6.70
CA ASN A 69 -5.86 -4.18 -6.56
C ASN A 69 -5.40 -3.57 -7.89
N ALA A 70 -4.61 -4.31 -8.68
CA ALA A 70 -4.18 -3.85 -9.99
C ALA A 70 -5.36 -3.75 -10.97
N ILE A 71 -6.23 -4.77 -11.04
CA ILE A 71 -7.46 -4.76 -11.84
C ILE A 71 -8.31 -3.54 -11.53
N ASP A 72 -8.62 -3.32 -10.25
CA ASP A 72 -9.46 -2.21 -9.79
C ASP A 72 -8.83 -0.86 -10.14
N THR A 73 -7.49 -0.74 -9.98
CA THR A 73 -6.77 0.50 -10.31
C THR A 73 -6.78 0.78 -11.81
N TYR A 74 -6.56 -0.24 -12.65
CA TYR A 74 -6.63 -0.09 -14.10
C TYR A 74 -8.05 0.22 -14.57
N ASP A 75 -9.08 -0.44 -14.04
CA ASP A 75 -10.47 -0.13 -14.37
C ASP A 75 -10.84 1.30 -13.94
N ALA A 76 -10.40 1.75 -12.77
CA ALA A 76 -10.55 3.14 -12.34
C ALA A 76 -9.88 4.11 -13.32
N ALA A 77 -8.60 3.87 -13.66
CA ALA A 77 -7.83 4.69 -14.60
C ALA A 77 -8.48 4.78 -16.00
N ILE A 78 -8.93 3.65 -16.54
CA ILE A 78 -9.65 3.59 -17.82
C ILE A 78 -10.96 4.37 -17.72
N GLY A 79 -11.67 4.24 -16.59
CA GLY A 79 -12.93 4.94 -16.31
C GLY A 79 -12.82 6.46 -16.21
N LEU A 80 -11.63 7.01 -15.91
CA LEU A 80 -11.40 8.46 -15.87
C LEU A 80 -11.57 9.15 -17.24
N GLY A 81 -11.52 8.40 -18.35
CA GLY A 81 -11.64 8.97 -19.70
C GLY A 81 -10.44 9.83 -20.14
N VAL A 82 -9.32 9.74 -19.40
CA VAL A 82 -8.09 10.52 -19.63
C VAL A 82 -7.28 10.03 -20.83
N PHE A 83 -7.51 8.79 -21.29
CA PHE A 83 -6.85 8.21 -22.46
C PHE A 83 -7.56 8.59 -23.76
N ASN A 84 -7.44 9.86 -24.16
CA ASN A 84 -8.08 10.40 -25.36
C ASN A 84 -7.06 11.09 -26.30
N GLY A 85 -7.50 11.41 -27.52
CA GLY A 85 -6.64 12.05 -28.54
C GLY A 85 -5.36 11.24 -28.81
N ALA A 86 -4.21 11.90 -28.68
CA ALA A 86 -2.91 11.25 -28.86
C ALA A 86 -2.59 10.16 -27.81
N PHE A 87 -3.29 10.14 -26.68
CA PHE A 87 -3.11 9.17 -25.60
C PHE A 87 -4.02 7.93 -25.72
N MET A 88 -4.86 7.84 -26.76
CA MET A 88 -5.73 6.68 -26.98
C MET A 88 -4.98 5.32 -26.99
N PRO A 89 -3.78 5.18 -27.61
CA PRO A 89 -3.03 3.93 -27.56
C PRO A 89 -2.65 3.50 -26.14
N ALA A 90 -2.44 4.44 -25.21
CA ALA A 90 -2.15 4.12 -23.82
C ALA A 90 -3.35 3.47 -23.11
N GLY A 91 -4.58 3.83 -23.50
CA GLY A 91 -5.80 3.19 -23.02
C GLY A 91 -5.93 1.72 -23.45
N GLU A 92 -5.49 1.38 -24.66
CA GLU A 92 -5.48 -0.02 -25.12
C GLU A 92 -4.40 -0.84 -24.41
N ILE A 93 -3.24 -0.24 -24.11
CA ILE A 93 -2.22 -0.87 -23.27
C ILE A 93 -2.76 -1.09 -21.86
N ALA A 94 -3.41 -0.09 -21.25
CA ALA A 94 -4.02 -0.21 -19.92
C ALA A 94 -5.06 -1.34 -19.86
N LYS A 95 -5.91 -1.47 -20.88
CA LYS A 95 -6.86 -2.60 -21.01
C LYS A 95 -6.14 -3.94 -21.07
N ARG A 96 -5.08 -4.03 -21.86
CA ARG A 96 -4.29 -5.26 -21.99
C ARG A 96 -3.65 -5.66 -20.65
N LEU A 97 -3.00 -4.73 -19.94
CA LEU A 97 -2.37 -5.01 -18.64
C LEU A 97 -3.41 -5.45 -17.60
N ARG A 98 -4.56 -4.77 -17.53
CA ARG A 98 -5.68 -5.23 -16.70
C ARG A 98 -6.14 -6.65 -17.02
N ASP A 99 -6.26 -6.99 -18.30
CA ASP A 99 -6.71 -8.32 -18.72
C ASP A 99 -5.66 -9.40 -18.41
N ASP A 100 -4.36 -9.05 -18.45
CA ASP A 100 -3.28 -9.91 -17.98
C ASP A 100 -3.41 -10.16 -16.46
N HIS A 101 -3.66 -9.13 -15.63
CA HIS A 101 -3.93 -9.31 -14.19
C HIS A 101 -5.18 -10.16 -13.90
N LYS A 102 -6.24 -10.07 -14.71
CA LYS A 102 -7.40 -10.98 -14.59
C LYS A 102 -6.98 -12.43 -14.80
N GLY A 103 -6.14 -12.68 -15.81
CA GLY A 103 -5.56 -14.00 -16.05
C GLY A 103 -4.68 -14.48 -14.88
N HIS A 104 -3.88 -13.59 -14.28
CA HIS A 104 -3.08 -13.89 -13.10
C HIS A 104 -3.96 -14.24 -11.89
N ALA A 105 -4.96 -13.41 -11.58
CA ALA A 105 -5.91 -13.63 -10.50
C ALA A 105 -6.63 -14.99 -10.63
N ASP A 106 -7.11 -15.32 -11.83
CA ASP A 106 -7.76 -16.59 -12.13
C ASP A 106 -6.81 -17.78 -11.92
N ALA A 107 -5.56 -17.66 -12.37
CA ALA A 107 -4.55 -18.71 -12.21
C ALA A 107 -4.24 -18.98 -10.72
N ILE A 108 -4.06 -17.92 -9.93
CA ILE A 108 -3.75 -18.02 -8.49
C ILE A 108 -4.95 -18.57 -7.73
N ASN A 109 -6.15 -18.05 -7.99
CA ASN A 109 -7.38 -18.55 -7.34
C ASN A 109 -7.63 -20.02 -7.68
N GLY A 110 -7.31 -20.45 -8.91
CA GLY A 110 -7.32 -21.86 -9.28
C GLY A 110 -6.33 -22.72 -8.48
N LEU A 111 -5.15 -22.19 -8.10
CA LEU A 111 -4.21 -22.87 -7.21
C LEU A 111 -4.71 -22.92 -5.77
N ILE A 112 -5.29 -21.83 -5.27
CA ILE A 112 -5.88 -21.76 -3.93
C ILE A 112 -6.96 -22.84 -3.78
N THR A 113 -7.89 -22.94 -4.73
CA THR A 113 -8.93 -23.98 -4.72
C THR A 113 -8.33 -25.40 -4.74
N LYS A 114 -7.28 -25.64 -5.53
CA LYS A 114 -6.61 -26.96 -5.60
C LYS A 114 -5.97 -27.36 -4.26
N LEU A 115 -5.52 -26.38 -3.47
CA LEU A 115 -4.98 -26.60 -2.12
C LEU A 115 -6.07 -26.73 -1.04
N GLY A 116 -7.36 -26.62 -1.43
CA GLY A 116 -8.49 -26.66 -0.50
C GLY A 116 -8.72 -25.34 0.24
N GLY A 117 -8.12 -24.24 -0.23
CA GLY A 117 -8.37 -22.89 0.27
C GLY A 117 -9.55 -22.22 -0.43
N GLU A 118 -10.09 -21.20 0.22
CA GLU A 118 -11.10 -20.31 -0.38
C GLU A 118 -10.41 -19.27 -1.28
N PRO A 119 -10.86 -19.06 -2.53
CA PRO A 119 -10.40 -17.95 -3.36
C PRO A 119 -10.53 -16.58 -2.69
N PHE A 120 -9.73 -15.62 -3.13
CA PHE A 120 -9.88 -14.22 -2.73
C PHE A 120 -10.05 -13.36 -3.98
N THR A 121 -11.20 -12.71 -4.09
CA THR A 121 -11.68 -12.11 -5.35
C THR A 121 -11.94 -10.61 -5.25
N CYS A 122 -11.15 -9.92 -4.45
CA CYS A 122 -11.22 -8.48 -4.24
C CYS A 122 -9.83 -7.92 -3.89
N GLY A 123 -9.66 -6.61 -4.03
CA GLY A 123 -8.41 -5.94 -3.70
C GLY A 123 -8.02 -6.10 -2.22
N ASN A 124 -6.72 -6.12 -1.94
CA ASN A 124 -6.20 -6.14 -0.57
C ASN A 124 -6.69 -4.89 0.19
N PRO A 125 -7.44 -5.05 1.29
CA PRO A 125 -8.02 -3.91 2.00
C PRO A 125 -6.98 -2.91 2.50
N ARG A 126 -5.84 -3.42 3.01
CA ARG A 126 -4.79 -2.58 3.60
C ARG A 126 -4.03 -1.80 2.55
N ILE A 127 -3.66 -2.45 1.44
CA ILE A 127 -3.00 -1.79 0.30
C ILE A 127 -3.94 -0.76 -0.32
N ASN A 128 -5.23 -1.08 -0.42
CA ASN A 128 -6.22 -0.15 -0.94
C ASN A 128 -6.38 1.09 -0.06
N GLU A 129 -6.50 0.91 1.25
CA GLU A 129 -6.63 1.99 2.23
C GLU A 129 -5.40 2.90 2.27
N VAL A 130 -4.21 2.31 2.33
CA VAL A 130 -2.97 3.06 2.60
C VAL A 130 -2.36 3.66 1.34
N TYR A 131 -2.52 3.01 0.19
CA TYR A 131 -1.80 3.38 -1.03
C TYR A 131 -2.73 3.77 -2.17
N ILE A 132 -3.64 2.89 -2.59
CA ILE A 132 -4.39 3.08 -3.84
C ILE A 132 -5.45 4.17 -3.70
N SER A 133 -6.25 4.16 -2.63
CA SER A 133 -7.30 5.16 -2.44
C SER A 133 -6.71 6.58 -2.29
N PRO A 134 -5.64 6.81 -1.48
CA PRO A 134 -4.96 8.10 -1.45
C PRO A 134 -4.36 8.51 -2.81
N ALA A 135 -3.77 7.56 -3.55
CA ALA A 135 -3.22 7.82 -4.87
C ALA A 135 -4.29 8.28 -5.86
N LEU A 136 -5.42 7.57 -5.92
CA LEU A 136 -6.55 7.93 -6.78
C LEU A 136 -7.11 9.29 -6.38
N ALA A 137 -7.26 9.59 -5.09
CA ALA A 137 -7.72 10.90 -4.62
C ALA A 137 -6.81 12.04 -5.12
N LEU A 138 -5.47 11.86 -5.04
CA LEU A 138 -4.51 12.83 -5.57
C LEU A 138 -4.58 12.96 -7.10
N ILE A 139 -4.77 11.85 -7.80
CA ILE A 139 -4.88 11.82 -9.27
C ILE A 139 -6.12 12.57 -9.75
N THR A 140 -7.26 12.36 -9.08
CA THR A 140 -8.57 12.90 -9.47
C THR A 140 -8.87 14.28 -8.89
N ASP A 141 -7.96 14.85 -8.09
CA ASP A 141 -8.09 16.21 -7.58
C ASP A 141 -8.16 17.21 -8.74
N GLU A 142 -9.09 18.18 -8.66
CA GLU A 142 -9.29 19.18 -9.73
C GLU A 142 -8.07 20.07 -9.97
N ALA A 143 -7.19 20.23 -8.97
CA ALA A 143 -5.94 20.96 -9.12
C ALA A 143 -4.86 20.16 -9.83
N ASN A 144 -5.04 18.86 -10.06
CA ASN A 144 -4.09 18.06 -10.80
C ASN A 144 -4.18 18.35 -12.30
N GLU A 145 -3.18 19.02 -12.83
CA GLU A 145 -3.13 19.41 -14.24
C GLU A 145 -2.73 18.25 -15.18
N ASN A 146 -2.18 17.15 -14.66
CA ASN A 146 -1.76 16.00 -15.48
C ASN A 146 -2.14 14.62 -14.89
N PRO A 147 -3.45 14.34 -14.71
CA PRO A 147 -3.92 13.01 -14.29
C PRO A 147 -3.44 11.84 -15.18
N PRO A 148 -3.37 11.94 -16.52
CA PRO A 148 -2.90 10.82 -17.35
C PRO A 148 -1.48 10.38 -17.01
N LEU A 149 -0.55 11.33 -16.78
CA LEU A 149 0.82 10.98 -16.40
C LEU A 149 0.87 10.31 -15.03
N ASP A 150 0.13 10.85 -14.06
CA ASP A 150 0.10 10.31 -12.70
C ASP A 150 -0.51 8.91 -12.63
N VAL A 151 -1.48 8.62 -13.50
CA VAL A 151 -2.00 7.25 -13.71
C VAL A 151 -0.89 6.30 -14.16
N VAL A 152 -0.04 6.70 -15.12
CA VAL A 152 1.08 5.87 -15.58
C VAL A 152 2.14 5.70 -14.48
N VAL A 153 2.38 6.74 -13.68
CA VAL A 153 3.29 6.68 -12.52
C VAL A 153 2.78 5.70 -11.46
N LEU A 154 1.49 5.74 -11.13
CA LEU A 154 0.87 4.81 -10.19
C LEU A 154 0.88 3.38 -10.74
N ALA A 155 0.52 3.19 -12.01
CA ALA A 155 0.55 1.89 -12.66
C ALA A 155 1.96 1.28 -12.59
N HIS A 156 2.99 2.03 -12.99
CA HIS A 156 4.39 1.58 -12.90
C HIS A 156 4.78 1.15 -11.48
N ALA A 157 4.30 1.87 -10.46
CA ALA A 157 4.56 1.53 -9.08
C ALA A 157 3.86 0.23 -8.64
N LEU A 158 2.61 0.02 -9.07
CA LEU A 158 1.87 -1.21 -8.78
C LEU A 158 2.48 -2.43 -9.46
N GLU A 159 2.97 -2.31 -10.70
CA GLU A 159 3.66 -3.41 -11.37
C GLU A 159 4.95 -3.80 -10.66
N ASN A 160 5.72 -2.80 -10.18
CA ASN A 160 6.89 -3.07 -9.34
C ASN A 160 6.50 -3.70 -7.99
N LEU A 161 5.39 -3.27 -7.39
CA LEU A 161 4.88 -3.83 -6.14
C LEU A 161 4.48 -5.30 -6.30
N ALA A 162 3.78 -5.62 -7.38
CA ALA A 162 3.39 -6.98 -7.73
C ALA A 162 4.63 -7.85 -8.00
N ALA A 163 5.55 -7.39 -8.85
CA ALA A 163 6.79 -8.09 -9.16
C ALA A 163 7.63 -8.39 -7.90
N GLN A 164 7.80 -7.41 -7.00
CA GLN A 164 8.51 -7.60 -5.73
C GLN A 164 7.76 -8.55 -4.78
N THR A 165 6.43 -8.47 -4.74
CA THR A 165 5.62 -9.39 -3.94
C THR A 165 5.80 -10.83 -4.41
N TYR A 166 5.76 -11.09 -5.72
CA TYR A 166 6.03 -12.43 -6.26
C TYR A 166 7.43 -12.91 -5.96
N GLN A 167 8.45 -12.06 -6.08
CA GLN A 167 9.82 -12.40 -5.70
C GLN A 167 9.91 -12.83 -4.23
N GLY A 168 9.23 -12.11 -3.32
CA GLY A 168 9.14 -12.48 -1.91
C GLY A 168 8.39 -13.79 -1.68
N VAL A 169 7.17 -13.90 -2.23
CA VAL A 169 6.29 -15.07 -2.09
C VAL A 169 6.96 -16.35 -2.59
N VAL A 170 7.68 -16.31 -3.70
CA VAL A 170 8.42 -17.47 -4.24
C VAL A 170 9.40 -18.07 -3.24
N THR A 171 10.00 -17.26 -2.37
CA THR A 171 10.93 -17.77 -1.34
C THR A 171 10.23 -18.44 -0.16
N MET A 172 8.95 -18.13 0.05
CA MET A 172 8.16 -18.59 1.19
C MET A 172 7.28 -19.80 0.85
N LEU A 173 6.84 -19.94 -0.41
CA LEU A 173 6.02 -21.05 -0.86
C LEU A 173 6.74 -22.39 -0.67
N SER A 174 6.04 -23.40 -0.13
CA SER A 174 6.63 -24.71 0.21
C SER A 174 6.78 -25.63 -1.00
N ASP A 175 5.82 -25.59 -1.94
CA ASP A 175 5.78 -26.47 -3.11
C ASP A 175 6.47 -25.87 -4.35
N LYS A 176 7.19 -26.71 -5.09
CA LYS A 176 7.95 -26.28 -6.28
C LYS A 176 7.05 -25.76 -7.40
N SER A 177 5.89 -26.39 -7.62
CA SER A 177 4.94 -25.98 -8.66
C SER A 177 4.32 -24.63 -8.33
N LEU A 178 4.04 -24.34 -7.05
CA LEU A 178 3.57 -23.03 -6.61
C LEU A 178 4.64 -21.95 -6.84
N ARG A 179 5.90 -22.25 -6.49
CA ARG A 179 7.03 -21.34 -6.79
C ARG A 179 7.16 -21.06 -8.28
N GLN A 180 6.99 -22.08 -9.12
CA GLN A 180 7.04 -21.92 -10.58
C GLN A 180 5.90 -21.04 -11.10
N ALA A 181 4.68 -21.23 -10.60
CA ALA A 181 3.54 -20.39 -10.97
C ALA A 181 3.77 -18.94 -10.55
N ALA A 182 4.12 -18.71 -9.28
CA ALA A 182 4.37 -17.39 -8.73
C ALA A 182 5.49 -16.65 -9.47
N ILE A 183 6.62 -17.31 -9.79
CA ILE A 183 7.70 -16.63 -10.52
C ILE A 183 7.36 -16.36 -11.98
N THR A 184 6.48 -17.16 -12.60
CA THR A 184 6.01 -16.90 -13.96
C THR A 184 5.22 -15.60 -14.00
N ILE A 185 4.28 -15.42 -13.06
CA ILE A 185 3.52 -14.17 -12.93
C ILE A 185 4.44 -13.00 -12.60
N GLY A 186 5.33 -13.14 -11.62
CA GLY A 186 6.29 -12.08 -11.27
C GLY A 186 7.19 -11.63 -12.42
N GLN A 187 7.47 -12.50 -13.40
CA GLN A 187 8.18 -12.13 -14.63
C GLN A 187 7.32 -11.29 -15.58
N ASP A 188 6.02 -11.55 -15.66
CA ASP A 188 5.09 -10.77 -16.45
C ASP A 188 4.90 -9.37 -15.85
N GLU A 189 4.74 -9.26 -14.53
CA GLU A 189 4.67 -7.94 -13.86
C GLU A 189 5.95 -7.12 -14.01
N ALA A 190 7.12 -7.77 -13.99
CA ALA A 190 8.38 -7.09 -14.29
C ALA A 190 8.44 -6.55 -15.74
N ARG A 191 7.82 -7.25 -16.70
CA ARG A 191 7.71 -6.78 -18.09
C ARG A 191 6.72 -5.63 -18.21
N HIS A 192 5.60 -5.68 -17.50
CA HIS A 192 4.63 -4.58 -17.42
C HIS A 192 5.30 -3.32 -16.88
N ALA A 193 6.03 -3.44 -15.77
CA ALA A 193 6.82 -2.35 -15.19
C ALA A 193 7.82 -1.78 -16.21
N ALA A 194 8.55 -2.62 -16.94
CA ALA A 194 9.52 -2.17 -17.95
C ALA A 194 8.86 -1.39 -19.12
N VAL A 195 7.67 -1.80 -19.56
CA VAL A 195 6.89 -1.09 -20.59
C VAL A 195 6.44 0.28 -20.08
N LEU A 196 5.91 0.35 -18.87
CA LEU A 196 5.48 1.62 -18.26
C LEU A 196 6.67 2.54 -17.97
N ALA A 197 7.82 1.99 -17.60
CA ALA A 197 9.05 2.74 -17.45
C ALA A 197 9.48 3.42 -18.76
N GLN A 198 9.33 2.76 -19.91
CA GLN A 198 9.57 3.36 -21.23
C GLN A 198 8.51 4.41 -21.59
N ALA A 199 7.29 4.32 -21.08
CA ALA A 199 6.30 5.38 -21.25
C ALA A 199 6.67 6.64 -20.43
N LEU A 200 7.24 6.45 -19.23
CA LEU A 200 7.66 7.53 -18.32
C LEU A 200 9.01 8.16 -18.70
N ASN A 201 9.93 7.35 -19.23
CA ASN A 201 11.27 7.77 -19.64
C ASN A 201 11.67 7.06 -20.95
N PRO A 202 11.24 7.60 -22.10
CA PRO A 202 11.35 6.92 -23.38
C PRO A 202 12.76 6.89 -23.96
N GLY A 203 13.03 5.84 -24.73
CA GLY A 203 14.24 5.70 -25.53
C GLY A 203 15.42 5.12 -24.76
N LEU A 204 16.57 5.02 -25.44
CA LEU A 204 17.76 4.34 -24.91
C LEU A 204 18.28 4.97 -23.60
N GLY A 205 18.07 6.27 -23.41
CA GLY A 205 18.44 6.98 -22.18
C GLY A 205 17.63 6.58 -20.94
N GLY A 206 16.45 5.99 -21.13
CA GLY A 206 15.61 5.47 -20.03
C GLY A 206 15.66 3.96 -19.83
N ILE A 207 16.54 3.26 -20.56
CA ILE A 207 16.72 1.82 -20.33
C ILE A 207 17.47 1.58 -19.01
N LEU A 208 18.55 2.31 -18.78
CA LEU A 208 19.42 2.12 -17.63
C LEU A 208 19.20 3.22 -16.57
N PRO A 209 19.58 2.96 -15.30
CA PRO A 209 19.51 3.98 -14.25
C PRO A 209 20.27 5.24 -14.66
N SER A 210 19.60 6.38 -14.52
CA SER A 210 20.16 7.70 -14.77
C SER A 210 19.61 8.72 -13.77
N VAL A 211 20.23 9.89 -13.71
CA VAL A 211 19.82 10.99 -12.84
C VAL A 211 19.44 12.18 -13.72
N ASN A 212 18.32 12.81 -13.39
CA ASN A 212 17.91 14.05 -14.02
C ASN A 212 18.89 15.16 -13.60
N PRO A 213 19.59 15.81 -14.55
CA PRO A 213 20.63 16.79 -14.22
C PRO A 213 20.08 18.07 -13.58
N ASP A 214 18.83 18.42 -13.84
CA ASP A 214 18.20 19.64 -13.35
C ASP A 214 17.66 19.49 -11.92
N THR A 215 17.19 18.29 -11.57
CA THR A 215 16.56 18.01 -10.27
C THR A 215 17.42 17.17 -9.33
N GLY A 216 18.46 16.52 -9.84
CA GLY A 216 19.29 15.57 -9.09
C GLY A 216 18.56 14.28 -8.69
N LYS A 217 17.32 14.07 -9.17
CA LYS A 217 16.51 12.88 -8.85
C LYS A 217 16.78 11.75 -9.83
N ALA A 218 16.65 10.51 -9.37
CA ALA A 218 16.74 9.34 -10.24
C ALA A 218 15.60 9.35 -11.27
N ASN A 219 15.91 9.09 -12.54
CA ASN A 219 14.91 8.83 -13.55
C ASN A 219 14.37 7.41 -13.42
N VAL A 220 13.14 7.21 -13.90
CA VAL A 220 12.58 5.86 -14.06
C VAL A 220 13.40 5.10 -15.11
N ALA A 221 13.77 3.86 -14.81
CA ALA A 221 14.56 3.01 -15.69
C ALA A 221 13.81 1.71 -15.99
N ALA A 222 13.80 1.30 -17.27
CA ALA A 222 13.15 0.05 -17.70
C ALA A 222 13.88 -1.20 -17.23
N VAL A 223 15.21 -1.12 -17.08
CA VAL A 223 16.05 -2.13 -16.46
C VAL A 223 16.67 -1.48 -15.21
N PRO A 224 16.03 -1.63 -14.03
CA PRO A 224 16.58 -1.09 -12.79
C PRO A 224 17.86 -1.85 -12.39
N GLY A 225 18.39 -1.54 -11.21
CA GLY A 225 19.56 -2.26 -10.68
C GLY A 225 19.36 -3.76 -10.59
N ALA A 226 20.45 -4.51 -10.35
CA ALA A 226 20.46 -5.98 -10.38
C ALA A 226 19.39 -6.67 -9.52
N PHE A 227 18.92 -6.01 -8.46
CA PHE A 227 17.91 -6.53 -7.53
C PHE A 227 16.58 -5.74 -7.57
N GLY A 228 16.41 -4.84 -8.54
CA GLY A 228 15.31 -3.87 -8.52
C GLY A 228 15.42 -2.88 -7.36
N PRO A 229 14.32 -2.17 -7.01
CA PRO A 229 14.26 -1.32 -5.84
C PRO A 229 14.32 -2.17 -4.55
N LEU A 230 15.26 -1.86 -3.66
CA LEU A 230 15.36 -2.48 -2.32
C LEU A 230 14.72 -1.63 -1.21
N THR A 231 14.15 -0.50 -1.60
CA THR A 231 13.47 0.46 -0.74
C THR A 231 11.99 0.48 -1.09
N PRO A 232 11.13 1.05 -0.23
CA PRO A 232 9.75 1.35 -0.61
C PRO A 232 9.68 2.07 -1.96
N ILE A 233 8.67 1.72 -2.76
CA ILE A 233 8.43 2.29 -4.07
C ILE A 233 7.85 3.68 -3.86
N ASN A 234 8.66 4.72 -4.08
CA ASN A 234 8.20 6.10 -3.95
C ASN A 234 7.40 6.52 -5.19
N VAL A 235 6.23 7.09 -4.96
CA VAL A 235 5.29 7.52 -5.99
C VAL A 235 4.91 8.96 -5.71
N THR A 236 5.27 9.87 -6.61
CA THR A 236 4.91 11.30 -6.50
C THR A 236 3.72 11.60 -7.40
N LEU A 237 2.61 12.08 -6.83
CA LEU A 237 1.32 12.26 -7.52
C LEU A 237 0.65 13.60 -7.16
N GLY A 238 -0.35 13.98 -7.95
CA GLY A 238 -1.24 15.11 -7.69
C GLY A 238 -0.63 16.47 -8.00
N ALA A 239 -1.38 17.52 -7.70
CA ALA A 239 -0.96 18.90 -7.90
C ALA A 239 0.26 19.27 -7.03
N PRO A 240 1.13 20.18 -7.50
CA PRO A 240 2.14 20.78 -6.63
C PRO A 240 1.49 21.65 -5.56
N ALA A 241 2.00 21.57 -4.34
CA ALA A 241 1.71 22.49 -3.25
C ALA A 241 2.30 23.88 -3.53
N ALA A 242 1.99 24.85 -2.66
CA ALA A 242 2.43 26.23 -2.81
C ALA A 242 3.96 26.43 -2.84
N ASP A 243 4.72 25.49 -2.26
CA ASP A 243 6.19 25.45 -2.29
C ASP A 243 6.75 24.67 -3.50
N GLY A 244 5.88 24.19 -4.40
CA GLY A 244 6.24 23.39 -5.57
C GLY A 244 6.43 21.91 -5.30
N ALA A 245 6.32 21.45 -4.04
CA ALA A 245 6.43 20.02 -3.71
C ALA A 245 5.14 19.27 -4.07
N ARG A 246 5.27 18.03 -4.54
CA ARG A 246 4.13 17.15 -4.83
C ARG A 246 4.03 16.07 -3.76
N ALA A 247 2.81 15.59 -3.49
CA ALA A 247 2.58 14.55 -2.51
C ALA A 247 3.31 13.25 -2.92
N SER A 248 3.92 12.57 -1.94
CA SER A 248 4.62 11.30 -2.16
C SER A 248 4.04 10.20 -1.29
N LEU A 249 3.77 9.06 -1.92
CA LEU A 249 3.37 7.81 -1.26
C LEU A 249 4.54 6.83 -1.34
N ASN A 250 4.74 6.04 -0.28
CA ASN A 250 5.78 5.01 -0.23
C ASN A 250 5.09 3.65 -0.19
N LEU A 251 4.97 3.00 -1.34
CA LEU A 251 4.34 1.69 -1.47
C LEU A 251 5.32 0.62 -1.00
N GLU A 252 4.81 -0.31 -0.18
CA GLU A 252 5.57 -1.43 0.37
C GLU A 252 4.83 -2.72 0.09
N THR A 253 5.59 -3.78 -0.21
CA THR A 253 5.04 -5.14 -0.38
C THR A 253 4.31 -5.58 0.88
N PRO A 254 3.29 -6.46 0.78
CA PRO A 254 2.52 -6.89 1.94
C PRO A 254 3.38 -7.41 3.10
N SER A 255 3.14 -6.87 4.29
CA SER A 255 3.63 -7.36 5.58
C SER A 255 2.53 -8.09 6.36
N LEU A 256 2.85 -8.62 7.54
CA LEU A 256 1.96 -9.48 8.35
C LEU A 256 0.54 -8.91 8.57
N ASN A 257 0.38 -7.59 8.68
CA ASN A 257 -0.90 -6.89 8.86
C ASN A 257 -1.69 -6.66 7.55
N SER A 258 -1.15 -7.10 6.42
CA SER A 258 -1.76 -7.01 5.09
C SER A 258 -1.85 -8.37 4.40
N LEU A 259 -1.44 -9.46 5.07
CA LEU A 259 -1.64 -10.81 4.55
C LEU A 259 -3.12 -11.19 4.63
N ILE A 260 -3.56 -11.98 3.65
CA ILE A 260 -4.95 -12.40 3.51
C ILE A 260 -5.14 -13.77 4.16
N TYR A 261 -5.27 -13.74 5.49
CA TYR A 261 -5.57 -14.93 6.29
C TYR A 261 -6.98 -15.48 6.02
N ALA A 262 -7.25 -16.69 6.52
CA ALA A 262 -8.54 -17.35 6.36
C ALA A 262 -9.74 -16.55 6.87
N GLY A 263 -9.54 -15.72 7.92
CA GLY A 263 -10.60 -14.86 8.47
C GLY A 263 -10.85 -13.57 7.69
N VAL A 264 -10.05 -13.27 6.67
CA VAL A 264 -10.24 -12.09 5.81
C VAL A 264 -11.12 -12.48 4.63
N SER A 265 -12.27 -11.86 4.47
CA SER A 265 -13.18 -12.08 3.34
C SER A 265 -13.36 -10.80 2.53
N CYS A 266 -13.74 -10.96 1.28
CA CYS A 266 -14.29 -9.86 0.49
C CYS A 266 -15.62 -9.44 1.11
N SER A 267 -15.74 -8.15 1.44
CA SER A 267 -16.95 -7.53 2.00
C SER A 267 -17.89 -7.05 0.91
#